data_AF-A0A7K1U6G4-F1
#
_entry.id   AF-A0A7K1U6G4-F1
#
_cell.length_a   1.000
_cell.length_b   1.000
_cell.length_c   1.000
_cell.angle_alpha   90.00
_cell.angle_beta   90.00
_cell.angle_gamma   90.00
#
_symmetry.space_group_name_H-M   'P 1'
#
loop_
_entity.id
_entity.type
_entity.pdbx_description
1 polymer ?
#
loop_
_entity_poly.entity_id
_entity_poly.type
_entity_poly.pdbx_seq_one_letter_code
_entity_poly.pdbx_strand_id
1 'polypeptide(L)'
;METVNVKPHQCLLDISIQEKGGIGALFDFAVVNDRSITDDLKAGGILLIPDTEIINKRTFQLYEDEGVIPANAYTADDDAAIKGGIGYMGIQVDFRVS
;
A
#
# COMPACT_ATOMS: atom_id res chain seq x y z
N MET A 1 -1.52 20.46 5.78
CA MET A 1 -1.09 19.05 5.70
C MET A 1 -0.98 18.71 4.23
N GLU A 2 0.16 18.17 3.85
CA GLU A 2 0.42 17.72 2.48
C GLU A 2 -0.34 16.42 2.20
N THR A 3 -0.68 16.18 0.94
CA THR A 3 -1.48 15.02 0.54
C THR A 3 -0.90 14.34 -0.68
N VAL A 4 -0.98 13.01 -0.70
CA VAL A 4 -0.52 12.18 -1.82
C VAL A 4 -1.70 11.41 -2.43
N ASN A 5 -1.71 11.30 -3.75
CA ASN A 5 -2.67 10.48 -4.48
C ASN A 5 -2.14 9.05 -4.62
N VAL A 6 -2.91 8.09 -4.12
CA VAL A 6 -2.64 6.66 -4.25
C VAL A 6 -2.67 6.27 -5.73
N LYS A 7 -1.58 5.68 -6.23
CA LYS A 7 -1.49 5.13 -7.58
C LYS A 7 -1.98 3.68 -7.60
N PRO A 8 -2.29 3.12 -8.79
CA PRO A 8 -2.72 1.73 -8.89
C PRO A 8 -1.72 0.76 -8.25
N HIS A 9 -2.24 -0.22 -7.50
CA HIS A 9 -1.47 -1.27 -6.80
C HIS A 9 -0.44 -0.76 -5.78
N GLN A 10 -0.62 0.45 -5.22
CA GLN A 10 0.19 0.88 -4.09
C GLN A 10 -0.40 0.41 -2.77
N CYS A 11 0.46 0.01 -1.84
CA CYS A 11 0.12 -0.20 -0.44
C CYS A 11 0.67 0.92 0.44
N LEU A 12 0.29 0.95 1.72
CA LEU A 12 0.72 2.01 2.64
C LEU A 12 2.26 2.03 2.84
N LEU A 13 2.89 0.87 2.74
CA LEU A 13 4.35 0.74 2.77
C LEU A 13 5.01 1.47 1.59
N ASP A 14 4.50 1.30 0.38
CA ASP A 14 5.02 1.93 -0.83
C ASP A 14 5.05 3.46 -0.67
N ILE A 15 3.93 4.01 -0.19
CA ILE A 15 3.74 5.44 0.02
C ILE A 15 4.66 5.95 1.14
N SER A 16 4.83 5.18 2.22
CA SER A 16 5.76 5.57 3.30
C SER A 16 7.22 5.68 2.82
N ILE A 17 7.64 4.78 1.94
CA ILE A 17 8.99 4.79 1.37
C ILE A 17 9.14 5.93 0.35
N GLN A 18 8.13 6.14 -0.49
CA GLN A 18 8.11 7.20 -1.49
C GLN A 18 8.18 8.59 -0.83
N GLU A 19 7.34 8.86 0.17
CA GLU A 19 7.18 10.19 0.75
C GLU A 19 8.14 10.49 1.90
N LYS A 20 8.64 9.47 2.61
CA LYS A 20 9.52 9.65 3.79
C LYS A 20 10.82 8.86 3.72
N GLY A 21 11.06 8.11 2.65
CA GLY A 21 12.32 7.40 2.42
C GLY A 21 12.49 6.11 3.23
N GLY A 22 11.47 5.66 3.98
CA GLY A 22 11.58 4.42 4.73
C GLY A 22 10.32 3.99 5.47
N ILE A 23 10.32 2.73 5.89
CA ILE A 23 9.20 2.08 6.60
C ILE A 23 8.89 2.70 7.97
N GLY A 24 9.82 3.44 8.58
CA GLY A 24 9.60 4.03 9.92
C GLY A 24 8.39 4.97 9.98
N ALA A 25 7.99 5.57 8.86
CA ALA A 25 6.84 6.46 8.77
C ALA A 25 5.51 5.71 8.58
N LEU A 26 5.54 4.39 8.36
CA LEU A 26 4.37 3.58 8.05
C LEU A 26 3.27 3.72 9.12
N PHE A 27 3.67 3.68 10.39
CA PHE A 27 2.72 3.80 11.50
C PHE A 27 2.16 5.22 11.64
N ASP A 28 2.96 6.25 11.36
CA ASP A 28 2.48 7.63 11.36
C ASP A 28 1.45 7.85 10.25
N PHE A 29 1.71 7.29 9.07
CA PHE A 29 0.74 7.26 7.96
C PHE A 29 -0.57 6.56 8.36
N ALA A 30 -0.49 5.41 9.03
CA ALA A 30 -1.64 4.66 9.50
C ALA A 30 -2.47 5.46 10.52
N VAL A 31 -1.81 6.09 11.50
CA VAL A 31 -2.45 6.90 12.55
C VAL A 31 -3.12 8.15 11.97
N VAL A 32 -2.43 8.90 11.10
CA VAL A 32 -2.96 10.15 10.54
C VAL A 32 -4.14 9.89 9.60
N ASN A 33 -4.18 8.73 8.93
CA ASN A 33 -5.23 8.39 7.98
C ASN A 33 -6.34 7.49 8.54
N ASP A 34 -6.27 7.10 9.82
CA ASP A 34 -7.19 6.15 10.46
C ASP A 34 -7.36 4.85 9.63
N ARG A 35 -6.24 4.26 9.25
CA ARG A 35 -6.15 3.07 8.38
C ARG A 35 -5.28 1.99 9.00
N SER A 36 -5.57 0.73 8.70
CA SER A 36 -4.62 -0.34 9.00
C SER A 36 -3.43 -0.28 8.05
N ILE A 37 -2.26 -0.73 8.52
CA ILE A 37 -1.06 -0.88 7.69
C ILE A 37 -1.20 -1.95 6.59
N THR A 38 -2.19 -2.84 6.74
CA THR A 38 -2.49 -3.92 5.78
C THR A 38 -3.77 -3.67 4.99
N ASP A 39 -4.38 -2.49 5.11
CA ASP A 39 -5.59 -2.19 4.34
C ASP A 39 -5.25 -2.05 2.85
N ASP A 40 -6.14 -2.56 2.00
CA ASP A 40 -6.10 -2.31 0.57
C ASP A 40 -6.38 -0.83 0.29
N LEU A 41 -5.50 -0.20 -0.49
CA LEU A 41 -5.67 1.19 -0.90
C LEU A 41 -6.35 1.27 -2.26
N LYS A 42 -7.36 2.13 -2.36
CA LYS A 42 -8.04 2.40 -3.62
C LYS A 42 -7.22 3.39 -4.45
N ALA A 43 -6.94 3.02 -5.70
CA ALA A 43 -6.31 3.93 -6.67
C ALA A 43 -7.13 5.23 -6.83
N GLY A 44 -6.43 6.37 -6.87
CA GLY A 44 -7.02 7.70 -6.88
C GLY A 44 -7.52 8.18 -5.50
N GLY A 45 -7.35 7.37 -4.45
CA GLY A 45 -7.55 7.80 -3.07
C GLY A 45 -6.54 8.87 -2.66
N ILE A 46 -6.91 9.68 -1.67
CA ILE A 46 -6.05 10.72 -1.11
C ILE A 46 -5.62 10.27 0.29
N LEU A 47 -4.32 10.32 0.56
CA LEU A 47 -3.76 10.12 1.90
C LEU A 47 -3.08 11.40 2.38
N LEU A 48 -3.20 11.66 3.67
CA LEU A 48 -2.48 12.69 4.38
C LEU A 48 -1.04 12.21 4.62
N ILE A 49 -0.07 13.07 4.28
CA ILE A 49 1.34 12.82 4.60
C ILE A 49 1.58 13.29 6.04
N PRO A 50 2.13 12.42 6.92
CA PRO A 50 2.43 12.80 8.29
C PRO A 50 3.54 13.85 8.33
N ASP A 51 3.45 14.74 9.32
CA ASP A 51 4.45 15.78 9.57
C ASP A 51 5.64 15.19 10.36
N THR A 52 6.34 14.25 9.72
CA THR A 52 7.54 13.59 10.25
C THR A 52 8.73 13.85 9.34
N GLU A 53 9.94 13.80 9.92
CA GLU A 53 11.17 13.99 9.16
C GLU A 53 11.36 12.88 8.11
N ILE A 54 12.05 13.23 7.01
CA ILE A 54 12.49 12.23 6.02
C ILE A 54 13.51 11.31 6.69
N ILE A 55 13.18 10.02 6.76
CA ILE A 55 13.96 8.99 7.44
C ILE A 55 15.26 8.70 6.69
N ASN A 56 15.17 8.56 5.37
CA ASN A 56 16.34 8.35 4.52
C ASN A 56 16.27 9.23 3.28
N LYS A 57 17.07 10.29 3.29
CA LYS A 57 17.14 11.27 2.21
C LYS A 57 17.58 10.68 0.88
N ARG A 58 18.50 9.70 0.88
CA ARG A 58 18.96 9.05 -0.36
C ARG A 58 17.82 8.27 -1.00
N THR A 59 17.06 7.52 -0.20
CA THR A 59 15.90 6.78 -0.71
C THR A 59 14.86 7.75 -1.23
N PHE A 60 14.48 8.76 -0.44
CA PHE A 60 13.51 9.77 -0.86
C PHE A 60 13.88 10.43 -2.20
N GLN A 61 15.14 10.90 -2.32
CA GLN A 61 15.64 11.51 -3.55
C GLN A 61 15.64 10.53 -4.74
N LEU A 62 15.98 9.26 -4.53
CA LEU A 62 15.94 8.25 -5.60
C LEU A 62 14.52 8.13 -6.18
N TYR A 63 13.50 8.03 -5.32
CA TYR A 63 12.11 7.91 -5.77
C TYR A 63 11.61 9.22 -6.42
N GLU A 64 12.02 10.37 -5.88
CA GLU A 64 11.68 11.69 -6.43
C GLU A 64 12.32 11.94 -7.81
N ASP A 65 13.64 11.74 -7.92
CA ASP A 65 14.42 12.03 -9.13
C ASP A 65 14.12 11.05 -10.27
N GLU A 66 13.98 9.76 -9.96
CA GLU A 66 13.69 8.73 -10.97
C GLU A 66 12.19 8.59 -11.27
N GLY A 67 11.32 9.24 -10.49
CA GLY A 67 9.87 9.14 -10.65
C GLY A 67 9.35 7.72 -10.43
N VAL A 68 10.03 6.92 -9.62
CA VAL A 68 9.66 5.53 -9.34
C VAL A 68 8.42 5.51 -8.47
N ILE A 69 7.42 4.74 -8.89
CA ILE A 69 6.18 4.56 -8.15
C ILE A 69 6.09 3.07 -7.80
N PRO A 70 6.50 2.67 -6.58
CA PRO A 70 6.42 1.27 -6.16
C PRO A 70 4.95 0.86 -6.07
N ALA A 71 4.67 -0.37 -6.47
CA ALA A 71 3.33 -0.92 -6.65
C ALA A 71 3.28 -2.36 -6.10
N ASN A 72 3.55 -2.50 -4.80
CA ASN A 72 3.70 -3.79 -4.13
C ASN A 72 2.42 -4.26 -3.43
N ALA A 73 1.27 -3.59 -3.62
CA ALA A 73 0.01 -4.11 -3.12
C ALA A 73 -0.29 -5.47 -3.76
N TYR A 74 -0.69 -6.42 -2.92
CA TYR A 74 -1.12 -7.74 -3.34
C TYR A 74 -2.48 -8.01 -2.72
N THR A 75 -3.51 -8.04 -3.56
CA THR A 75 -4.91 -8.13 -3.12
C THR A 75 -5.42 -9.57 -3.19
N ALA A 76 -6.56 -9.83 -2.56
CA ALA A 76 -7.22 -11.13 -2.67
C ALA A 76 -7.65 -11.44 -4.12
N ASP A 77 -7.99 -10.42 -4.91
CA ASP A 77 -8.34 -10.58 -6.32
C ASP A 77 -7.11 -11.04 -7.15
N ASP A 78 -5.91 -10.54 -6.81
CA ASP A 78 -4.66 -10.99 -7.43
C ASP A 78 -4.36 -12.46 -7.11
N ASP A 79 -4.68 -12.90 -5.89
CA ASP A 79 -4.51 -14.29 -5.46
C ASP A 79 -5.47 -15.23 -6.21
N ALA A 80 -6.75 -14.85 -6.30
CA ALA A 80 -7.79 -15.60 -7.00
C ALA A 80 -7.54 -15.74 -8.51
N ALA A 81 -6.86 -14.76 -9.13
CA ALA A 81 -6.49 -14.83 -10.54
C ALA A 81 -5.41 -15.88 -10.84
N ILE A 82 -4.55 -16.20 -9.86
CA ILE A 82 -3.38 -17.06 -10.04
C ILE A 82 -3.61 -18.45 -9.46
N LYS A 83 -4.33 -18.54 -8.35
CA LYS A 83 -4.53 -19.77 -7.57
C LYS A 83 -5.99 -20.21 -7.64
N GLY A 84 -6.21 -21.49 -7.95
CA GLY A 84 -7.56 -22.07 -8.02
C GLY A 84 -7.60 -23.57 -7.73
N GLY A 85 -8.80 -24.10 -7.53
CA GLY A 85 -9.03 -25.51 -7.19
C GLY A 85 -9.19 -25.77 -5.69
N ILE A 86 -9.54 -27.00 -5.32
CA ILE A 86 -9.96 -27.38 -3.94
C ILE A 86 -8.90 -27.07 -2.87
N GLY A 87 -7.62 -26.93 -3.23
CA GLY A 87 -6.54 -26.53 -2.30
C GLY A 87 -6.40 -25.01 -2.06
N TYR A 88 -7.09 -24.18 -2.85
CA TYR A 88 -7.07 -22.72 -2.78
C TYR A 88 -8.46 -22.10 -2.58
N MET A 89 -9.52 -22.91 -2.66
CA MET A 89 -10.88 -22.45 -2.44
C MET A 89 -11.13 -22.08 -0.98
N GLY A 90 -11.56 -20.84 -0.74
CA GLY A 90 -12.09 -20.38 0.53
C GLY A 90 -13.52 -20.87 0.75
N ILE A 91 -13.80 -21.38 1.95
CA ILE A 91 -15.17 -21.73 2.37
C ILE A 91 -15.99 -20.43 2.45
N GLN A 92 -17.18 -20.41 1.82
CA GLN A 92 -18.04 -19.22 1.64
C GLN A 92 -17.56 -18.15 0.66
N VAL A 93 -16.41 -18.34 0.01
CA VAL A 93 -15.94 -17.47 -1.08
C VAL A 93 -16.11 -18.19 -2.42
N ASP A 94 -15.40 -19.31 -2.57
CA ASP A 94 -15.34 -20.07 -3.83
C ASP A 94 -15.97 -21.46 -3.69
N PHE A 95 -16.01 -21.99 -2.47
CA PHE A 95 -16.61 -23.29 -2.15
C PHE A 95 -17.92 -23.09 -1.37
N ARG A 96 -19.04 -23.34 -2.06
CA ARG A 96 -20.39 -23.32 -1.47
C ARG A 96 -20.97 -24.72 -1.48
N VAL A 97 -21.25 -25.26 -0.30
CA VAL A 97 -22.03 -26.50 -0.15
C VAL A 97 -23.50 -26.08 -0.04
N SER A 98 -24.29 -26.43 -1.04
CA SER A 98 -25.76 -26.27 -1.04
C SER A 98 -26.41 -27.61 -1.29
#